data_AF-A0A1A8MPN0-F1
#
_entry.id   AF-A0A1A8MPN0-F1
#
_cell.length_a   1.000
_cell.length_b   1.000
_cell.length_c   1.000
_cell.angle_alpha   90.00
_cell.angle_beta   90.00
_cell.angle_gamma   90.00
#
_symmetry.space_group_name_H-M   'P 1'
#
loop_
_entity.id
_entity.type
_entity.pdbx_description
1 polymer ?
#
loop_
_entity_poly.entity_id
_entity_poly.type
_entity_poly.pdbx_seq_one_letter_code
_entity_poly.pdbx_strand_id
1 'polypeptide(L)'
;NTTYLNPIRTTNLNPQQIPLYFAFTSIAGLTGIIITLALILMITSSMEVIRRSYFEVFWYTHHLFVIFFAGLVIHGIGGIVRRQSNMEEHNFTLCKDQADDWGKVPECPNPEFEGGPAATWKWVLGPMIIYAAERLLRLIRYVQNVQYRKIVMRPSKVLELQLVKKGFKMEVGQYIFLNCPAISQLEWHPFTMTSAPEEDFFSVHIRSAGDWTDKLIEIMQKLPEGAQ
;
A
#
# COMPACT_ATOMS: atom_id res chain seq x y z
N ASN A 1 22.10 -8.28 -31.76
CA ASN A 1 21.10 -8.46 -32.82
C ASN A 1 19.81 -7.73 -32.40
N THR A 2 19.69 -6.45 -32.77
CA THR A 2 18.63 -5.51 -32.36
C THR A 2 17.50 -5.42 -33.37
N THR A 3 17.59 -6.12 -34.51
CA THR A 3 16.66 -5.91 -35.63
C THR A 3 15.29 -6.59 -35.50
N TYR A 4 14.98 -7.14 -34.32
CA TYR A 4 13.79 -7.96 -34.10
C TYR A 4 12.92 -7.37 -33.01
N LEU A 5 11.63 -7.30 -33.31
CA LEU A 5 10.61 -6.81 -32.38
C LEU A 5 10.40 -7.79 -31.21
N ASN A 6 10.48 -9.10 -31.45
CA ASN A 6 10.39 -10.11 -30.39
C ASN A 6 11.78 -10.31 -29.74
N PRO A 7 11.96 -9.96 -28.46
CA PRO A 7 13.25 -10.14 -27.78
C PRO A 7 13.55 -11.60 -27.41
N ILE A 8 12.54 -12.48 -27.41
CA ILE A 8 12.68 -13.88 -27.02
C ILE A 8 13.05 -14.70 -28.24
N ARG A 9 14.28 -15.19 -28.30
CA ARG A 9 14.84 -15.91 -29.46
C ARG A 9 15.49 -17.24 -29.11
N THR A 10 14.93 -17.92 -28.12
CA THR A 10 15.43 -19.24 -27.71
C THR A 10 15.09 -20.28 -28.79
N THR A 11 16.10 -20.77 -29.49
CA THR A 11 15.97 -21.81 -30.53
C THR A 11 15.98 -23.24 -29.97
N ASN A 12 16.38 -23.40 -28.71
CA ASN A 12 16.59 -24.71 -28.06
C ASN A 12 15.38 -25.21 -27.26
N LEU A 13 14.27 -24.47 -27.26
CA LEU A 13 13.05 -24.82 -26.54
C LEU A 13 11.90 -25.05 -27.53
N ASN A 14 11.03 -26.01 -27.21
CA ASN A 14 9.81 -26.19 -27.99
C ASN A 14 8.94 -24.92 -27.89
N PRO A 15 8.26 -24.50 -28.97
CA PRO A 15 7.42 -23.30 -28.95
C PRO A 15 6.38 -23.26 -27.82
N GLN A 16 5.84 -24.41 -27.41
CA GLN A 16 4.89 -24.48 -26.30
C GLN A 16 5.51 -24.21 -24.92
N GLN A 17 6.83 -24.38 -24.76
CA GLN A 17 7.54 -24.19 -23.49
C GLN A 17 8.02 -22.75 -23.28
N ILE A 18 8.14 -21.97 -24.36
CA ILE A 18 8.67 -20.60 -24.35
C ILE A 18 7.90 -19.68 -23.38
N PRO A 19 6.55 -19.67 -23.33
CA PRO A 19 5.82 -18.78 -22.44
C PRO A 19 6.11 -19.05 -20.96
N LEU A 20 6.13 -20.33 -20.58
CA LEU A 20 6.39 -20.75 -19.21
C LEU A 20 7.83 -20.43 -18.81
N TYR A 21 8.79 -20.76 -19.67
CA TYR A 21 10.18 -20.41 -19.47
C TYR A 21 10.35 -18.91 -19.24
N PHE A 22 9.76 -18.08 -20.10
CA PHE A 22 9.84 -16.63 -19.98
C PHE A 22 9.20 -16.11 -18.69
N ALA A 23 8.04 -16.65 -18.30
CA ALA A 23 7.34 -16.26 -17.08
C ALA A 23 8.19 -16.51 -15.82
N PHE A 24 9.01 -17.55 -15.80
CA PHE A 24 9.83 -17.92 -14.64
C PHE A 24 11.31 -17.54 -14.71
N THR A 25 11.79 -17.02 -15.84
CA THR A 25 13.22 -16.64 -16.00
C THR A 25 13.44 -15.16 -16.30
N SER A 26 12.44 -14.46 -16.84
CA SER A 26 12.57 -13.03 -17.13
C SER A 26 12.20 -12.18 -15.90
N ILE A 27 12.80 -11.00 -15.80
CA ILE A 27 12.47 -10.01 -14.76
C ILE A 27 10.98 -9.66 -14.83
N ALA A 28 10.46 -9.35 -16.02
CA ALA A 28 9.06 -9.00 -16.23
C ALA A 28 8.12 -10.17 -15.87
N GLY A 29 8.49 -11.40 -16.23
CA GLY A 29 7.73 -12.61 -15.89
C GLY A 29 7.62 -12.84 -14.38
N LEU A 30 8.77 -12.95 -13.70
CA LEU A 30 8.83 -13.24 -12.26
C LEU A 30 8.15 -12.14 -11.44
N THR A 31 8.48 -10.89 -11.72
CA THR A 31 7.82 -9.75 -11.04
C THR A 31 6.33 -9.72 -11.35
N GLY A 32 5.92 -10.04 -12.58
CA GLY A 32 4.52 -10.11 -12.99
C GLY A 32 3.72 -11.14 -12.19
N ILE A 33 4.27 -12.34 -11.98
CA ILE A 33 3.66 -13.38 -11.14
C ILE A 33 3.53 -12.89 -9.70
N ILE A 34 4.61 -12.35 -9.13
CA ILE A 34 4.64 -11.88 -7.73
C ILE A 34 3.62 -10.76 -7.50
N ILE A 35 3.60 -9.73 -8.34
CA ILE A 35 2.67 -8.60 -8.18
C ILE A 35 1.22 -9.01 -8.43
N THR A 36 0.96 -9.95 -9.34
CA THR A 36 -0.38 -10.45 -9.62
C THR A 36 -0.91 -11.28 -8.44
N LEU A 37 -0.08 -12.15 -7.86
CA LEU A 37 -0.44 -12.92 -6.67
C LEU A 37 -0.69 -11.97 -5.48
N ALA A 38 0.18 -10.99 -5.26
CA ALA A 38 -0.01 -9.98 -4.23
C ALA A 38 -1.33 -9.22 -4.42
N LEU A 39 -1.64 -8.81 -5.66
CA LEU A 39 -2.89 -8.12 -5.98
C LEU A 39 -4.13 -8.99 -5.70
N ILE A 40 -4.11 -10.27 -6.10
CA ILE A 40 -5.22 -11.20 -5.81
C ILE A 40 -5.43 -11.34 -4.31
N LEU A 41 -4.35 -11.55 -3.54
CA LEU A 41 -4.44 -11.67 -2.08
C LEU A 41 -4.99 -10.40 -1.42
N MET A 42 -4.55 -9.22 -1.87
CA MET A 42 -5.06 -7.95 -1.37
C MET A 42 -6.55 -7.76 -1.69
N ILE A 43 -6.97 -8.03 -2.93
CA ILE A 43 -8.37 -7.84 -3.35
C ILE A 43 -9.28 -8.81 -2.61
N THR A 44 -8.91 -10.09 -2.56
CA THR A 44 -9.74 -11.12 -1.92
C THR A 44 -9.92 -10.84 -0.42
N SER A 45 -8.86 -10.49 0.30
CA SER A 45 -8.97 -10.16 1.72
C SER A 45 -9.69 -8.84 2.01
N SER A 46 -9.71 -7.92 1.05
CA SER A 46 -10.41 -6.63 1.17
C SER A 46 -11.91 -6.71 0.89
N MET A 47 -12.40 -7.87 0.41
CA MET A 47 -13.82 -8.10 0.18
C MET A 47 -14.60 -7.95 1.49
N GLU A 48 -15.78 -7.30 1.43
CA GLU A 48 -16.52 -6.88 2.62
C GLU A 48 -16.82 -8.03 3.59
N VAL A 49 -17.17 -9.21 3.08
CA VAL A 49 -17.46 -10.41 3.89
C VAL A 49 -16.23 -10.83 4.71
N ILE A 50 -15.03 -10.79 4.11
CA ILE A 50 -13.79 -11.21 4.77
C ILE A 50 -13.32 -10.10 5.71
N ARG A 51 -13.24 -8.85 5.24
CA ARG A 51 -12.77 -7.72 6.05
C ARG A 51 -13.60 -7.49 7.31
N ARG A 52 -14.92 -7.69 7.26
CA ARG A 52 -15.80 -7.55 8.44
C ARG A 52 -15.67 -8.69 9.45
N SER A 53 -15.28 -9.89 9.00
CA SER A 53 -15.21 -11.09 9.85
C SER A 53 -13.80 -11.41 10.34
N TYR A 54 -12.78 -11.04 9.56
CA TYR A 54 -11.36 -11.35 9.78
C TYR A 54 -10.48 -10.12 9.49
N PHE A 55 -10.61 -9.10 10.34
CA PHE A 55 -9.91 -7.83 10.15
C PHE A 55 -8.39 -7.96 10.09
N GLU A 56 -7.80 -8.81 10.94
CA GLU A 56 -6.34 -9.07 10.95
C GLU A 56 -5.85 -9.62 9.60
N VAL A 57 -6.57 -10.58 9.00
CA VAL A 57 -6.21 -11.15 7.69
C VAL A 57 -6.23 -10.07 6.63
N PHE A 58 -7.29 -9.25 6.60
CA PHE A 58 -7.35 -8.07 5.75
C PHE A 58 -6.13 -7.17 5.97
N TRP A 59 -5.84 -6.80 7.21
CA TRP A 59 -4.79 -5.84 7.53
C TRP A 59 -3.41 -6.32 7.07
N TYR A 60 -2.99 -7.54 7.42
CA TYR A 60 -1.67 -8.06 7.05
C TYR A 60 -1.52 -8.23 5.53
N THR A 61 -2.54 -8.78 4.88
CA THR A 61 -2.48 -8.99 3.42
C THR A 61 -2.57 -7.68 2.66
N HIS A 62 -3.26 -6.64 3.16
CA HIS A 62 -3.32 -5.34 2.50
C HIS A 62 -1.95 -4.66 2.45
N HIS A 63 -1.07 -4.90 3.43
CA HIS A 63 0.31 -4.39 3.44
C HIS A 63 1.21 -4.97 2.33
N LEU A 64 0.75 -6.01 1.62
CA LEU A 64 1.38 -6.46 0.38
C LEU A 64 1.42 -5.37 -0.69
N PHE A 65 0.74 -4.23 -0.51
CA PHE A 65 0.87 -3.05 -1.38
C PHE A 65 2.35 -2.62 -1.52
N VAL A 66 3.17 -2.80 -0.47
CA VAL A 66 4.60 -2.49 -0.52
C VAL A 66 5.31 -3.35 -1.57
N ILE A 67 5.05 -4.66 -1.56
CA ILE A 67 5.58 -5.61 -2.54
C ILE A 67 5.03 -5.30 -3.93
N PHE A 68 3.73 -4.99 -4.03
CA PHE A 68 3.07 -4.65 -5.29
C PHE A 68 3.70 -3.42 -5.96
N PHE A 69 3.83 -2.29 -5.26
CA PHE A 69 4.39 -1.06 -5.84
C PHE A 69 5.88 -1.17 -6.13
N ALA A 70 6.67 -1.81 -5.25
CA ALA A 70 8.08 -2.08 -5.52
C ALA A 70 8.24 -2.99 -6.76
N GLY A 71 7.45 -4.05 -6.84
CA GLY A 71 7.41 -4.95 -7.99
C GLY A 71 6.98 -4.24 -9.27
N LEU A 72 6.00 -3.33 -9.23
CA LEU A 72 5.54 -2.56 -10.38
C LEU A 72 6.62 -1.64 -10.96
N VAL A 73 7.45 -1.04 -10.08
CA VAL A 73 8.61 -0.25 -10.50
C VAL A 73 9.66 -1.12 -11.21
N ILE A 74 9.90 -2.32 -10.69
CA ILE A 74 10.89 -3.25 -11.24
C ILE A 74 10.38 -3.94 -12.52
N HIS A 75 9.07 -4.20 -12.61
CA HIS A 75 8.44 -4.98 -13.68
C HIS A 75 8.77 -4.45 -15.07
N GLY A 76 8.77 -3.12 -15.23
CA GLY A 76 9.09 -2.45 -16.50
C GLY A 76 10.57 -2.43 -16.86
N ILE A 77 11.49 -2.72 -15.92
CA ILE A 77 12.95 -2.66 -16.16
C ILE A 77 13.39 -3.68 -17.21
N GLY A 78 12.67 -4.79 -17.33
CA GLY A 78 12.97 -5.84 -18.31
C GLY A 78 12.91 -5.41 -19.78
N GLY A 79 12.34 -4.23 -20.10
CA GLY A 79 12.37 -3.67 -21.46
C GLY A 79 11.76 -4.58 -22.52
N ILE A 80 10.75 -5.36 -22.15
CA ILE A 80 10.11 -6.36 -23.02
C ILE A 80 9.30 -5.70 -24.12
N VAL A 81 8.61 -4.62 -23.80
CA VAL A 81 7.97 -3.76 -24.80
C VAL A 81 9.08 -3.02 -25.53
N ARG A 82 9.24 -3.34 -26.80
CA ARG A 82 10.28 -2.80 -27.66
C ARG A 82 9.80 -1.54 -28.39
N ARG A 83 10.72 -0.60 -28.59
CA ARG A 83 10.54 0.58 -29.45
C ARG A 83 11.61 0.57 -30.53
N GLN A 84 11.31 1.19 -31.67
CA GLN A 84 12.32 1.40 -32.70
C GLN A 84 13.26 2.55 -32.29
N SER A 85 14.58 2.32 -32.33
CA SER A 85 15.60 3.31 -31.97
C SER A 85 16.02 4.16 -33.16
N ASN A 86 16.14 3.58 -34.35
CA ASN A 86 16.66 4.24 -35.55
C ASN A 86 15.58 4.95 -36.38
N MET A 87 14.57 5.56 -35.75
CA MET A 87 13.46 6.23 -36.46
C MET A 87 13.89 7.49 -37.24
N GLU A 88 15.04 8.09 -36.92
CA GLU A 88 15.58 9.24 -37.66
C GLU A 88 16.14 8.83 -39.04
N GLU A 89 16.72 7.62 -39.11
CA GLU A 89 17.31 7.07 -40.34
C GLU A 89 16.32 6.20 -41.12
N HIS A 90 15.44 5.48 -40.42
CA HIS A 90 14.41 4.64 -41.01
C HIS A 90 13.10 5.42 -41.19
N ASN A 91 12.86 5.94 -42.39
CA ASN A 91 11.63 6.68 -42.68
C ASN A 91 10.41 5.75 -42.78
N PHE A 92 9.72 5.56 -41.64
CA PHE A 92 8.61 4.61 -41.55
C PHE A 92 7.47 4.86 -42.57
N THR A 93 7.25 6.11 -42.99
CA THR A 93 6.15 6.43 -43.93
C THR A 93 6.42 5.89 -45.33
N LEU A 94 7.69 5.84 -45.73
CA LEU A 94 8.15 5.25 -46.98
C LEU A 94 8.38 3.75 -46.83
N CYS A 95 9.11 3.35 -45.78
CA CYS A 95 9.57 1.97 -45.62
C CYS A 95 8.46 0.97 -45.30
N LYS A 96 7.31 1.42 -44.76
CA LYS A 96 6.16 0.53 -44.51
C LYS A 96 5.63 -0.14 -45.79
N ASP A 97 5.70 0.56 -46.93
CA ASP A 97 5.15 0.10 -48.22
C ASP A 97 6.22 -0.62 -49.07
N GLN A 98 7.49 -0.56 -48.65
CA GLN A 98 8.65 -1.13 -49.33
C GLN A 98 9.46 -2.05 -48.40
N ALA A 99 8.78 -3.04 -47.81
CA ALA A 99 9.40 -3.99 -46.88
C ALA A 99 10.57 -4.78 -47.51
N ASP A 100 10.51 -5.07 -48.81
CA ASP A 100 11.55 -5.80 -49.53
C ASP A 100 12.84 -4.99 -49.73
N ASP A 101 12.77 -3.66 -49.60
CA ASP A 101 13.90 -2.75 -49.79
C ASP A 101 14.64 -2.44 -48.47
N TRP A 102 14.19 -3.03 -47.35
CA TRP A 102 14.82 -2.84 -46.04
C TRP A 102 16.27 -3.32 -46.05
N GLY A 103 17.17 -2.45 -45.61
CA GLY A 103 18.62 -2.67 -45.58
C GLY A 103 19.30 -2.60 -46.95
N LYS A 104 18.55 -2.35 -48.05
CA LYS A 104 19.09 -2.22 -49.41
C LYS A 104 19.24 -0.77 -49.85
N VAL A 105 18.35 0.11 -49.40
CA VAL A 105 18.37 1.54 -49.73
C VAL A 105 18.73 2.40 -48.51
N PRO A 106 19.45 3.52 -48.69
CA PRO A 106 19.84 4.42 -47.59
C PRO A 106 18.65 4.98 -46.80
N GLU A 107 17.51 5.15 -47.44
CA GLU A 107 16.29 5.72 -46.84
C GLU A 107 15.53 4.71 -45.96
N CYS A 108 15.84 3.42 -46.10
CA CYS A 108 15.21 2.31 -45.37
C CYS A 108 16.27 1.34 -44.84
N PRO A 109 17.15 1.75 -43.91
CA PRO A 109 18.02 0.83 -43.20
C PRO A 109 17.21 -0.20 -42.41
N ASN A 110 17.84 -1.32 -42.01
CA ASN A 110 17.16 -2.32 -41.19
C ASN A 110 16.63 -1.70 -39.89
N PRO A 111 15.37 -1.94 -39.50
CA PRO A 111 14.83 -1.37 -38.27
C PRO A 111 15.57 -1.93 -37.07
N GLU A 112 15.92 -1.07 -36.12
CA GLU A 112 16.56 -1.45 -34.86
C GLU A 112 15.63 -1.24 -33.69
N PHE A 113 15.56 -2.22 -32.80
CA PHE A 113 14.66 -2.24 -31.65
C PHE A 113 15.42 -2.36 -30.34
N GLU A 114 15.05 -1.51 -29.39
CA GLU A 114 15.56 -1.50 -28.03
C GLU A 114 14.42 -1.59 -27.01
N GLY A 115 14.77 -1.94 -25.77
CA GLY A 115 13.80 -1.96 -24.68
C GLY A 115 13.29 -0.56 -24.38
N GLY A 116 11.97 -0.40 -24.30
CA GLY A 116 11.38 0.85 -23.84
C GLY A 116 11.83 1.18 -22.41
N PRO A 117 12.03 2.47 -22.07
CA PRO A 117 12.47 2.85 -20.74
C PRO A 117 11.38 2.55 -19.70
N ALA A 118 11.78 2.05 -18.52
CA ALA A 118 10.87 1.91 -17.39
C ALA A 118 10.39 3.30 -16.93
N ALA A 119 9.10 3.60 -17.15
CA ALA A 119 8.51 4.89 -16.82
C ALA A 119 7.66 4.88 -15.54
N THR A 120 7.30 3.70 -15.02
CA THR A 120 6.43 3.53 -13.86
C THR A 120 6.90 4.31 -12.63
N TRP A 121 8.22 4.33 -12.37
CA TRP A 121 8.78 5.00 -11.20
C TRP A 121 8.44 6.49 -11.14
N LYS A 122 8.28 7.16 -12.29
CA LYS A 122 7.92 8.58 -12.36
C LYS A 122 6.56 8.86 -11.71
N TRP A 123 5.62 7.92 -11.88
CA TRP A 123 4.25 8.04 -11.38
C TRP A 123 4.09 7.50 -9.96
N VAL A 124 4.95 6.58 -9.53
CA VAL A 124 4.87 5.96 -8.20
C VAL A 124 5.65 6.75 -7.15
N LEU A 125 6.83 7.29 -7.50
CA LEU A 125 7.76 7.86 -6.53
C LEU A 125 7.18 9.05 -5.76
N GLY A 126 6.59 10.01 -6.47
CA GLY A 126 6.00 11.21 -5.85
C GLY A 126 4.91 10.87 -4.83
N PRO A 127 3.83 10.16 -5.21
CA PRO A 127 2.78 9.74 -4.28
C PRO A 127 3.30 8.91 -3.10
N MET A 128 4.26 8.01 -3.33
CA MET A 128 4.85 7.20 -2.26
C MET A 128 5.65 8.02 -1.26
N ILE A 129 6.37 9.05 -1.69
CA ILE A 129 7.06 9.98 -0.79
C ILE A 129 6.05 10.75 0.07
N ILE A 130 4.97 11.25 -0.53
CA ILE A 130 3.90 11.96 0.20
C ILE A 130 3.25 11.04 1.22
N TYR A 131 2.93 9.80 0.83
CA TYR A 131 2.39 8.78 1.73
C TYR A 131 3.34 8.49 2.90
N ALA A 132 4.63 8.27 2.61
CA ALA A 132 5.64 8.00 3.64
C ALA A 132 5.78 9.18 4.61
N ALA A 133 5.75 10.41 4.11
CA ALA A 133 5.77 11.61 4.93
C ALA A 133 4.53 11.71 5.84
N GLU A 134 3.32 11.49 5.30
CA GLU A 134 2.08 11.47 6.11
C GLU A 134 2.14 10.39 7.19
N ARG A 135 2.60 9.18 6.85
CA ARG A 135 2.76 8.08 7.79
C ARG A 135 3.80 8.36 8.86
N LEU A 136 4.92 8.98 8.51
CA LEU A 136 5.95 9.37 9.48
C LEU A 136 5.44 10.46 10.43
N LEU A 137 4.78 11.50 9.91
CA LEU A 137 4.15 12.54 10.72
C LEU A 137 3.08 11.96 11.66
N ARG A 138 2.32 10.99 11.18
CA ARG A 138 1.33 10.26 11.96
C ARG A 138 1.98 9.42 13.06
N LEU A 139 3.06 8.69 12.75
CA LEU A 139 3.84 7.92 13.73
C LEU A 139 4.39 8.83 14.84
N ILE A 140 4.98 9.97 14.47
CA ILE A 140 5.50 10.94 15.44
C ILE A 140 4.39 11.46 16.37
N ARG A 141 3.17 11.69 15.84
CA ARG A 141 2.01 12.10 16.64
C ARG A 141 1.46 10.98 17.53
N TYR A 142 1.57 9.72 17.10
CA TYR A 142 1.07 8.57 17.85
C TYR A 142 1.92 8.22 19.06
N VAL A 143 3.23 8.51 19.03
CA VAL A 143 4.16 8.24 20.14
C VAL A 143 3.99 9.25 21.29
N GLN A 144 3.02 10.17 21.21
CA GLN A 144 2.75 11.13 22.28
C GLN A 144 2.06 10.45 23.46
N ASN A 145 2.78 10.37 24.58
CA ASN A 145 2.24 9.85 25.83
C ASN A 145 1.12 10.75 26.36
N VAL A 146 0.01 10.13 26.76
CA VAL A 146 -1.13 10.77 27.42
C VAL A 146 -1.25 10.21 28.82
N GLN A 147 -1.48 11.06 29.80
CA GLN A 147 -1.69 10.65 31.19
C GLN A 147 -3.20 10.52 31.41
N TYR A 148 -3.63 9.47 32.11
CA TYR A 148 -5.01 9.38 32.57
C TYR A 148 -5.15 10.12 33.90
N ARG A 149 -6.27 10.81 34.09
CA ARG A 149 -6.61 11.52 35.34
C ARG A 149 -7.54 10.70 36.21
N LYS A 150 -8.54 10.08 35.58
CA LYS A 150 -9.57 9.32 36.28
C LYS A 150 -10.19 8.30 35.33
N ILE A 151 -10.47 7.13 35.90
CA ILE A 151 -11.22 6.06 35.25
C ILE A 151 -12.52 5.92 36.03
N VAL A 152 -13.66 5.99 35.34
CA VAL A 152 -14.98 5.87 35.96
C VAL A 152 -15.82 4.85 35.20
N MET A 153 -16.34 3.86 35.91
CA MET A 153 -17.31 2.92 35.35
C MET A 153 -18.72 3.47 35.51
N ARG A 154 -19.42 3.69 34.40
CA ARG A 154 -20.81 4.16 34.36
C ARG A 154 -21.78 2.97 34.26
N PRO A 155 -23.05 3.15 34.68
CA PRO A 155 -24.10 2.15 34.46
C PRO A 155 -24.19 1.72 32.98
N SER A 156 -24.67 0.51 32.73
CA SER A 156 -24.78 -0.08 31.38
C SER A 156 -23.46 -0.40 30.67
N LYS A 157 -22.41 -0.77 31.43
CA LYS A 157 -21.08 -1.15 30.90
C LYS A 157 -20.48 -0.09 29.96
N VAL A 158 -20.45 1.15 30.44
CA VAL A 158 -19.78 2.26 29.76
C VAL A 158 -18.58 2.70 30.58
N LEU A 159 -17.42 2.78 29.94
CA LEU A 159 -16.18 3.30 30.52
C LEU A 159 -16.08 4.79 30.20
N GLU A 160 -15.95 5.61 31.23
CA GLU A 160 -15.51 7.00 31.09
C GLU A 160 -14.02 7.08 31.42
N LEU A 161 -13.24 7.54 30.44
CA LEU A 161 -11.80 7.72 30.57
C LEU A 161 -11.48 9.21 30.50
N GLN A 162 -11.02 9.79 31.61
CA GLN A 162 -10.57 11.17 31.67
C GLN A 162 -9.05 11.22 31.46
N LEU A 163 -8.62 11.99 30.47
CA LEU A 163 -7.25 12.06 29.99
C LEU A 163 -6.73 13.51 30.03
N VAL A 164 -5.43 13.66 30.25
CA VAL A 164 -4.76 14.96 30.31
C VAL A 164 -3.52 14.93 29.43
N LYS A 165 -3.36 15.97 28.61
CA LYS A 165 -2.22 16.17 27.72
C LYS A 165 -1.79 17.63 27.71
N LYS A 166 -0.50 17.87 27.98
CA LYS A 166 0.08 19.21 27.97
C LYS A 166 -0.03 19.84 26.57
N GLY A 167 -0.54 21.07 26.50
CA GLY A 167 -0.66 21.82 25.26
C GLY A 167 -1.72 21.30 24.28
N PHE A 168 -2.57 20.37 24.71
CA PHE A 168 -3.71 19.92 23.92
C PHE A 168 -4.88 20.90 24.07
N LYS A 169 -5.41 21.38 22.95
CA LYS A 169 -6.64 22.17 22.90
C LYS A 169 -7.67 21.40 22.09
N MET A 170 -8.85 21.22 22.67
CA MET A 170 -9.96 20.47 22.10
C MET A 170 -11.00 21.44 21.55
N GLU A 171 -11.64 21.09 20.44
CA GLU A 171 -12.85 21.74 19.95
C GLU A 171 -14.06 20.80 20.07
N VAL A 172 -15.26 21.39 20.15
CA VAL A 172 -16.50 20.64 20.32
C VAL A 172 -16.75 19.71 19.12
N GLY A 173 -17.13 18.47 19.39
CA GLY A 173 -17.46 17.47 18.36
C GLY A 173 -16.25 16.78 17.73
N GLN A 174 -15.03 17.11 18.13
CA GLN A 174 -13.84 16.38 17.71
C GLN A 174 -13.76 14.99 18.37
N TYR A 175 -13.01 14.09 17.74
CA TYR A 175 -12.77 12.73 18.22
C TYR A 175 -11.26 12.46 18.30
N ILE A 176 -10.90 11.49 19.13
CA ILE A 176 -9.53 11.02 19.30
C ILE A 176 -9.43 9.55 18.89
N PHE A 177 -8.24 9.13 18.49
CA PHE A 177 -7.94 7.71 18.34
C PHE A 177 -7.23 7.21 19.59
N LEU A 178 -7.73 6.12 20.16
CA LEU A 178 -7.10 5.44 21.28
C LEU A 178 -6.57 4.09 20.83
N ASN A 179 -5.35 3.79 21.29
CA ASN A 179 -4.73 2.47 21.20
C ASN A 179 -4.36 2.02 22.62
N CYS A 180 -4.60 0.73 22.90
CA CYS A 180 -4.22 0.09 24.15
C CYS A 180 -3.26 -1.06 23.83
N PRO A 181 -1.93 -0.84 23.96
CA PRO A 181 -0.93 -1.85 23.59
C PRO A 181 -1.06 -3.18 24.35
N ALA A 182 -1.70 -3.17 25.52
CA ALA A 182 -1.97 -4.37 26.31
C ALA A 182 -3.01 -5.31 25.68
N ILE A 183 -3.87 -4.79 24.78
CA ILE A 183 -4.88 -5.56 24.06
C ILE A 183 -4.38 -5.86 22.64
N SER A 184 -3.97 -4.79 21.93
CA SER A 184 -3.47 -4.87 20.57
C SER A 184 -2.54 -3.69 20.29
N GLN A 185 -1.37 -3.98 19.73
CA GLN A 185 -0.37 -2.95 19.41
C GLN A 185 -0.76 -2.10 18.19
N LEU A 186 -1.67 -2.59 17.36
CA LEU A 186 -1.94 -2.01 16.03
C LEU A 186 -3.37 -1.50 15.86
N GLU A 187 -4.30 -1.88 16.75
CA GLU A 187 -5.70 -1.45 16.66
C GLU A 187 -5.91 -0.07 17.28
N TRP A 188 -6.38 0.88 16.46
CA TRP A 188 -6.73 2.24 16.88
C TRP A 188 -8.22 2.46 16.70
N HIS A 189 -8.91 2.85 17.77
CA HIS A 189 -10.36 3.06 17.74
C HIS A 189 -10.70 4.54 17.94
N PRO A 190 -11.58 5.11 17.09
CA PRO A 190 -12.02 6.49 17.23
C PRO A 190 -13.09 6.61 18.31
N PHE A 191 -12.96 7.62 19.18
CA PHE A 191 -13.95 7.98 20.19
C PHE A 191 -14.16 9.48 20.23
N THR A 192 -15.43 9.90 20.20
CA THR A 192 -15.79 11.31 20.33
C THR A 192 -15.49 11.82 21.73
N MET A 193 -14.90 13.00 21.82
CA MET A 193 -14.66 13.66 23.11
C MET A 193 -15.98 14.21 23.65
N THR A 194 -16.23 13.95 24.93
CA THR A 194 -17.49 14.28 25.61
C THR A 194 -17.39 15.44 26.60
N SER A 195 -16.16 15.82 26.96
CA SER A 195 -15.81 16.96 27.82
C SER A 195 -15.95 18.30 27.11
N ALA A 196 -16.14 19.38 27.88
CA ALA A 196 -16.19 20.74 27.35
C ALA A 196 -14.76 21.30 27.12
N PRO A 197 -14.54 22.17 26.11
CA PRO A 197 -13.23 22.77 25.83
C PRO A 197 -12.61 23.58 26.97
N GLU A 198 -13.43 24.00 27.93
CA GLU A 198 -13.05 24.78 29.12
C GLU A 198 -12.48 23.91 30.25
N GLU A 199 -12.64 22.59 30.17
CA GLU A 199 -12.13 21.66 31.18
C GLU A 199 -10.63 21.37 30.98
N ASP A 200 -9.88 21.24 32.09
CA ASP A 200 -8.43 20.92 32.07
C ASP A 200 -8.11 19.47 31.63
N PHE A 201 -9.14 18.70 31.29
CA PHE A 201 -9.05 17.31 30.86
C PHE A 201 -9.99 17.08 29.70
N PHE A 202 -9.69 16.07 28.88
CA PHE A 202 -10.63 15.59 27.89
C PHE A 202 -11.12 14.19 28.26
N SER A 203 -12.41 13.94 28.09
CA SER A 203 -13.04 12.66 28.43
C SER A 203 -13.60 11.97 27.19
N VAL A 204 -13.58 10.64 27.21
CA VAL A 204 -14.29 9.81 26.24
C VAL A 204 -15.18 8.81 26.94
N HIS A 205 -16.33 8.51 26.33
CA HIS A 205 -17.26 7.48 26.79
C HIS A 205 -17.24 6.31 25.82
N ILE A 206 -16.81 5.15 26.31
CA ILE A 206 -16.61 3.94 25.53
C ILE A 206 -17.65 2.92 25.97
N ARG A 207 -18.56 2.54 25.07
CA ARG A 207 -19.51 1.44 25.28
C ARG A 207 -18.89 0.10 24.90
N SER A 208 -19.31 -0.95 25.58
CA SER A 208 -19.15 -2.33 25.12
C SER A 208 -19.88 -2.52 23.78
N ALA A 209 -19.14 -2.72 22.70
CA ALA A 209 -19.66 -2.88 21.33
C ALA A 209 -18.98 -3.98 20.52
N GLY A 210 -17.80 -4.42 20.93
CA GLY A 210 -17.02 -5.47 20.28
C GLY A 210 -15.91 -5.98 21.19
N ASP A 211 -15.19 -6.97 20.69
CA ASP A 211 -14.14 -7.70 21.42
C ASP A 211 -13.04 -6.79 21.99
N TRP A 212 -12.59 -5.78 21.24
CA TRP A 212 -11.59 -4.83 21.73
C TRP A 212 -12.13 -3.96 22.87
N THR A 213 -13.33 -3.40 22.71
CA THR A 213 -13.94 -2.53 23.74
C THR A 213 -14.28 -3.31 25.01
N ASP A 214 -14.65 -4.58 24.88
CA ASP A 214 -14.99 -5.44 26.00
C ASP A 214 -13.73 -5.77 26.82
N LYS A 215 -12.65 -6.17 26.15
CA LYS A 215 -11.34 -6.38 26.79
C LYS A 215 -10.82 -5.11 27.46
N LEU A 216 -11.01 -3.94 26.84
CA LEU A 216 -10.61 -2.67 27.43
C LEU A 216 -11.35 -2.41 28.73
N ILE A 217 -12.67 -2.58 28.73
CA ILE A 217 -13.50 -2.39 29.92
C ILE A 217 -13.08 -3.39 31.03
N GLU A 218 -12.83 -4.65 30.68
CA GLU A 218 -12.38 -5.67 31.64
C GLU A 218 -11.01 -5.36 32.26
N ILE A 219 -10.06 -4.83 31.47
CA ILE A 219 -8.74 -4.41 31.99
C ILE A 219 -8.90 -3.21 32.91
N MET A 220 -9.69 -2.21 32.51
CA MET A 220 -9.87 -0.98 33.28
C MET A 220 -10.64 -1.22 34.58
N GLN A 221 -11.54 -2.19 34.62
CA GLN A 221 -12.24 -2.62 35.84
C GLN A 221 -11.30 -3.24 36.89
N LYS A 222 -10.17 -3.81 36.48
CA LYS A 222 -9.17 -4.40 37.39
C LYS A 222 -8.25 -3.36 38.00
N LEU A 223 -8.23 -2.14 37.47
CA LEU A 223 -7.46 -1.04 38.03
C LEU A 223 -8.24 -0.41 39.20
N PRO A 224 -7.58 -0.08 40.32
CA PRO A 224 -8.25 0.57 41.44
C PRO A 224 -8.88 1.90 40.98
N GLU A 225 -10.13 2.15 41.36
CA GLU A 225 -10.78 3.44 41.12
C GLU A 225 -9.94 4.56 41.74
N GLY A 226 -9.44 5.47 40.91
CA GLY A 226 -8.64 6.60 41.37
C GLY A 226 -7.15 6.33 41.58
N ALA A 227 -6.58 5.26 41.00
CA ALA A 227 -5.13 5.15 40.89
C ALA A 227 -4.56 6.37 40.13
N GLN A 228 -3.75 7.17 40.82
CA GLN A 228 -2.91 8.22 40.22
C GLN A 228 -1.59 7.61 39.77
#